data_AF-A0A957F9X0-F1
#
_entry.id   AF-A0A957F9X0-F1
#
_cell.length_a   1.000
_cell.length_b   1.000
_cell.length_c   1.000
_cell.angle_alpha   90.00
_cell.angle_beta   90.00
_cell.angle_gamma   90.00
#
_symmetry.space_group_name_H-M   'P 1'
#
loop_
_entity.id
_entity.type
_entity.pdbx_description
1 polymer ?
#
loop_
_entity_poly.entity_id
_entity_poly.type
_entity_poly.pdbx_seq_one_letter_code
_entity_poly.pdbx_strand_id
1 'polypeptide(L)'
;DQSFLALRERVQAETGWDYLGQLDNMFMPLDAQPLPGQPLESWNQAGRAFDVRYQEALAFDPQVEVLREDVGTETYWRVYLRAAAQDGSMGEPLRDRPWDFRARFGDEPRYYNEGGKLKDAIPAGYYVDLTALAADYGWQRVPASDNWRTFFPGIRFWHFENRGGLTWAQAMAEIYRPEELDAGGQE
;
A
#
# COMPACT_ATOMS: atom_id res chain seq x y z
N ASP A 1 0.35 6.73 16.46
CA ASP A 1 1.57 5.92 16.59
C ASP A 1 2.80 6.79 16.33
N GLN A 2 3.84 6.73 17.19
CA GLN A 2 5.08 7.50 17.02
C GLN A 2 5.89 7.03 15.80
N SER A 3 5.85 5.73 15.47
CA SER A 3 6.56 5.18 14.31
C SER A 3 6.02 5.75 12.99
N PHE A 4 4.70 5.88 12.87
CA PHE A 4 4.05 6.47 11.70
C PHE A 4 4.39 7.96 11.55
N LEU A 5 4.38 8.73 12.65
CA LEU A 5 4.74 10.14 12.60
C LEU A 5 6.19 10.35 12.15
N ALA A 6 7.12 9.53 12.66
CA ALA A 6 8.52 9.58 12.24
C ALA A 6 8.71 9.15 10.77
N LEU A 7 7.95 8.15 10.30
CA LEU A 7 7.92 7.77 8.88
C LEU A 7 7.40 8.93 8.01
N ARG A 8 6.31 9.60 8.40
CA ARG A 8 5.76 10.75 7.67
C ARG A 8 6.77 11.90 7.55
N GLU A 9 7.44 12.24 8.65
CA GLU A 9 8.50 13.26 8.65
C GLU A 9 9.64 12.88 7.71
N ARG A 10 10.07 11.60 7.73
CA ARG A 10 11.12 11.12 6.83
C ARG A 10 10.70 11.16 5.37
N VAL A 11 9.48 10.71 5.05
CA VAL A 11 8.94 10.77 3.69
C VAL A 11 8.91 12.21 3.20
N GLN A 12 8.38 13.14 4.00
CA GLN A 12 8.32 14.56 3.62
C GLN A 12 9.70 15.16 3.36
N ALA A 13 10.71 14.80 4.15
CA ALA A 13 12.08 15.26 3.97
C ALA A 13 12.72 14.73 2.68
N GLU A 14 12.47 13.47 2.33
CA GLU A 14 13.06 12.79 1.16
C GLU A 14 12.34 13.15 -0.15
N THR A 15 11.02 13.32 -0.11
CA THR A 15 10.23 13.63 -1.31
C THR A 15 10.08 15.12 -1.54
N GLY A 16 10.21 15.94 -0.50
CA GLY A 16 9.91 17.38 -0.54
C GLY A 16 8.42 17.72 -0.44
N TRP A 17 7.54 16.75 -0.16
CA TRP A 17 6.10 16.98 0.01
C TRP A 17 5.44 15.92 0.90
N ASP A 18 4.33 16.29 1.55
CA ASP A 18 3.69 15.47 2.58
C ASP A 18 2.69 14.45 2.00
N TYR A 19 3.20 13.36 1.42
CA TYR A 19 2.36 12.30 0.85
C TYR A 19 1.52 11.57 1.92
N LEU A 20 2.12 11.25 3.07
CA LEU A 20 1.45 10.51 4.16
C LEU A 20 0.53 11.41 5.01
N GLY A 21 0.41 12.70 4.69
CA GLY A 21 -0.56 13.60 5.28
C GLY A 21 -2.00 13.34 4.83
N GLN A 22 -2.20 12.58 3.75
CA GLN A 22 -3.50 12.12 3.29
C GLN A 22 -3.46 10.61 3.03
N LEU A 23 -4.29 9.87 3.75
CA LEU A 23 -4.42 8.42 3.64
C LEU A 23 -5.81 8.06 3.12
N ASP A 24 -5.92 6.96 2.39
CA ASP A 24 -7.23 6.38 2.06
C ASP A 24 -7.87 5.78 3.33
N ASN A 25 -7.04 5.19 4.20
CA ASN A 25 -7.50 4.66 5.48
C ASN A 25 -6.35 4.55 6.51
N MET A 26 -6.69 4.65 7.79
CA MET A 26 -5.74 4.47 8.91
C MET A 26 -6.37 3.67 10.07
N PHE A 27 -7.71 3.63 10.14
CA PHE A 27 -8.44 2.92 11.18
C PHE A 27 -9.79 2.46 10.64
N MET A 28 -10.15 1.22 10.94
CA MET A 28 -11.41 0.61 10.54
C MET A 28 -12.25 0.31 11.78
N PRO A 29 -13.57 0.61 11.79
CA PRO A 29 -14.47 0.21 12.87
C PRO A 29 -14.48 -1.30 13.11
N LEU A 30 -14.78 -1.71 14.34
CA LEU A 30 -14.80 -3.13 14.75
C LEU A 30 -15.84 -3.95 13.97
N ASP A 31 -16.99 -3.34 13.67
CA ASP A 31 -18.12 -3.90 12.94
C ASP A 31 -18.00 -3.77 11.41
N ALA A 32 -16.89 -3.22 10.91
CA ALA A 32 -16.69 -3.05 9.48
C ALA A 32 -16.60 -4.41 8.78
N GLN A 33 -17.47 -4.60 7.80
CA GLN A 33 -17.48 -5.81 6.98
C GLN A 33 -16.41 -5.71 5.88
N PRO A 34 -15.56 -6.74 5.72
CA PRO A 34 -14.60 -6.76 4.62
C PRO A 34 -15.31 -6.83 3.27
N LEU A 35 -14.68 -6.28 2.24
CA LEU A 35 -15.19 -6.51 0.88
C LEU A 35 -15.10 -8.00 0.54
N PRO A 36 -15.99 -8.52 -0.32
CA PRO A 36 -15.91 -9.91 -0.78
C PRO A 36 -14.50 -10.24 -1.30
N GLY A 37 -13.85 -11.24 -0.70
CA GLY A 37 -12.49 -11.66 -1.05
C GLY A 37 -11.36 -10.96 -0.28
N GLN A 38 -11.67 -10.07 0.67
CA GLN A 38 -10.71 -9.59 1.66
C GLN A 38 -10.71 -10.47 2.91
N PRO A 39 -9.59 -10.50 3.67
CA PRO A 39 -9.55 -11.17 4.97
C PRO A 39 -10.59 -10.60 5.93
N LEU A 40 -11.15 -11.46 6.79
CA LEU A 40 -12.03 -11.05 7.89
C LEU A 40 -11.26 -10.24 8.96
N GLU A 41 -10.01 -10.60 9.20
CA GLU A 41 -9.13 -9.93 10.15
C GLU A 41 -8.38 -8.80 9.45
N SER A 42 -8.75 -7.55 9.73
CA SER A 42 -8.05 -6.36 9.22
C SER A 42 -7.15 -5.75 10.29
N TRP A 43 -5.88 -5.50 9.94
CA TRP A 43 -4.95 -4.80 10.82
C TRP A 43 -5.27 -3.31 10.99
N ASN A 44 -6.13 -2.73 10.13
CA ASN A 44 -6.67 -1.39 10.36
C ASN A 44 -7.61 -1.35 11.58
N GLN A 45 -8.31 -2.45 11.89
CA GLN A 45 -9.14 -2.53 13.11
C GLN A 45 -8.26 -2.52 14.37
N ALA A 46 -7.09 -3.16 14.28
CA ALA A 46 -6.09 -3.15 15.33
C ALA A 46 -5.23 -1.87 15.38
N GLY A 47 -5.57 -0.81 14.62
CA GLY A 47 -4.80 0.45 14.57
C GLY A 47 -3.34 0.27 14.13
N ARG A 48 -3.04 -0.84 13.44
CA ARG A 48 -1.70 -1.31 13.09
C ARG A 48 -1.51 -1.45 11.58
N ALA A 49 -2.33 -0.72 10.81
CA ALA A 49 -2.18 -0.60 9.37
C ALA A 49 -2.54 0.80 8.89
N PHE A 50 -1.97 1.19 7.74
CA PHE A 50 -2.40 2.36 6.99
C PHE A 50 -2.48 2.03 5.50
N ASP A 51 -3.34 2.77 4.80
CA ASP A 51 -3.57 2.67 3.38
C ASP A 51 -3.25 4.00 2.71
N VAL A 52 -2.23 4.02 1.84
CA VAL A 52 -1.88 5.20 1.06
C VAL A 52 -2.84 5.41 -0.10
N ARG A 53 -2.94 6.64 -0.61
CA ARG A 53 -3.85 6.98 -1.70
C ARG A 53 -3.51 6.25 -3.00
N TYR A 54 -4.25 5.19 -3.33
CA TYR A 54 -3.94 4.34 -4.49
C TYR A 54 -4.22 5.03 -5.82
N GLN A 55 -5.10 6.04 -5.85
CA GLN A 55 -5.50 6.72 -7.08
C GLN A 55 -4.33 7.50 -7.71
N GLU A 56 -3.33 7.87 -6.92
CA GLU A 56 -2.10 8.53 -7.40
C GLU A 56 -1.30 7.66 -8.37
N ALA A 57 -1.38 6.32 -8.24
CA ALA A 57 -0.77 5.38 -9.17
C ALA A 57 -1.63 5.13 -10.44
N LEU A 58 -2.89 5.58 -10.43
CA LEU A 58 -3.82 5.43 -11.55
C LEU A 58 -3.95 6.71 -12.40
N ALA A 59 -3.30 7.81 -12.01
CA ALA A 59 -3.30 9.05 -12.76
C ALA A 59 -2.55 8.91 -14.10
N PHE A 60 -2.80 9.83 -15.04
CA PHE A 60 -2.13 9.81 -16.36
C PHE A 60 -0.65 10.21 -16.25
N ASP A 61 -0.35 11.17 -15.36
CA ASP A 61 0.99 11.52 -14.91
C ASP A 61 1.11 11.18 -13.41
N PRO A 62 1.39 9.91 -13.07
CA PRO A 62 1.31 9.44 -11.69
C PRO A 62 2.44 10.01 -10.83
N GLN A 63 2.07 10.46 -9.63
CA GLN A 63 3.04 10.81 -8.59
C GLN A 63 3.55 9.58 -7.83
N VAL A 64 2.90 8.43 -8.05
CA VAL A 64 3.22 7.15 -7.42
C VAL A 64 3.46 6.10 -8.49
N GLU A 65 4.65 5.52 -8.51
CA GLU A 65 5.01 4.40 -9.37
C GLU A 65 5.05 3.12 -8.54
N VAL A 66 4.58 2.01 -9.12
CA VAL A 66 4.50 0.74 -8.42
C VAL A 66 5.22 -0.34 -9.22
N LEU A 67 6.25 -0.95 -8.63
CA LEU A 67 7.00 -2.04 -9.23
C LEU A 67 6.49 -3.37 -8.70
N ARG A 68 6.40 -4.37 -9.58
CA ARG A 68 6.05 -5.74 -9.21
C ARG A 68 7.30 -6.49 -8.77
N GLU A 69 7.23 -7.14 -7.62
CA GLU A 69 8.28 -8.04 -7.13
C GLU A 69 7.63 -9.39 -6.78
N ASP A 70 7.93 -10.44 -7.53
CA ASP A 70 7.46 -11.80 -7.21
C ASP A 70 8.49 -12.50 -6.30
N VAL A 71 8.06 -12.95 -5.13
CA VAL A 71 8.89 -13.64 -4.13
C VAL A 71 8.25 -14.98 -3.82
N GLY A 72 8.92 -16.07 -4.24
CA GLY A 72 8.31 -17.40 -4.15
C GLY A 72 7.03 -17.48 -5.00
N THR A 73 5.90 -17.80 -4.36
CA THR A 73 4.58 -17.84 -5.00
C THR A 73 3.78 -16.55 -4.82
N GLU A 74 4.29 -15.61 -4.04
CA GLU A 74 3.59 -14.37 -3.68
C GLU A 74 4.02 -13.22 -4.58
N THR A 75 3.06 -12.34 -4.92
CA THR A 75 3.34 -11.08 -5.60
C THR A 75 3.34 -9.97 -4.56
N TYR A 76 4.46 -9.25 -4.48
CA TYR A 76 4.60 -8.02 -3.72
C TYR A 76 4.68 -6.82 -4.64
N TRP A 77 4.42 -5.65 -4.07
CA TRP A 77 4.54 -4.38 -4.75
C TRP A 77 5.53 -3.49 -4.01
N ARG A 78 6.36 -2.80 -4.77
CA ARG A 78 7.27 -1.78 -4.27
C ARG A 78 6.78 -0.42 -4.73
N VAL A 79 6.60 0.49 -3.79
CA VAL A 79 5.95 1.79 -4.02
C VAL A 79 7.00 2.88 -4.03
N TYR A 80 6.97 3.70 -5.08
CA TYR A 80 7.89 4.80 -5.30
C TYR A 80 7.12 6.10 -5.43
N LEU A 81 7.59 7.14 -4.74
CA LEU A 81 7.00 8.47 -4.77
C LEU A 81 7.86 9.38 -5.64
N ARG A 82 7.25 10.10 -6.56
CA ARG A 82 7.96 11.11 -7.35
C ARG A 82 8.43 12.24 -6.42
N ALA A 83 9.72 12.56 -6.47
CA ALA A 83 10.27 13.68 -5.70
C ALA A 83 9.79 15.03 -6.26
N ALA A 84 9.59 16.01 -5.39
CA ALA A 84 9.19 17.37 -5.78
C ALA A 84 10.28 18.04 -6.64
N ALA A 85 11.54 17.86 -6.27
CA ALA A 85 12.68 18.24 -7.10
C ALA A 85 13.02 17.09 -8.06
N GLN A 86 13.14 17.40 -9.35
CA GLN A 86 13.48 16.44 -10.41
C GLN A 86 14.86 16.75 -11.03
N ASP A 87 15.73 17.40 -10.25
CA ASP A 87 17.08 17.82 -10.62
C ASP A 87 18.18 16.87 -10.08
N GLY A 88 17.77 15.80 -9.39
CA GLY A 88 18.66 14.81 -8.77
C GLY A 88 19.12 15.16 -7.35
N SER A 89 18.63 16.24 -6.76
CA SER A 89 18.85 16.54 -5.34
C SER A 89 18.07 15.64 -4.38
N MET A 90 17.01 14.98 -4.86
CA MET A 90 16.10 14.12 -4.10
C MET A 90 15.76 12.87 -4.91
N GLY A 91 15.73 11.71 -4.25
CA GLY A 91 15.41 10.42 -4.88
C GLY A 91 16.44 9.95 -5.90
N GLU A 92 16.12 8.84 -6.57
CA GLU A 92 16.93 8.24 -7.63
C GLU A 92 16.07 7.90 -8.85
N PRO A 93 16.65 7.83 -10.07
CA PRO A 93 15.95 7.28 -11.22
C PRO A 93 15.55 5.83 -10.99
N LEU A 94 14.35 5.46 -11.46
CA LEU A 94 13.91 4.07 -11.47
C LEU A 94 14.84 3.22 -12.35
N ARG A 95 15.01 1.96 -11.97
CA ARG A 95 15.84 0.99 -12.69
C ARG A 95 15.02 -0.04 -13.47
N ASP A 96 13.75 -0.18 -13.13
CA ASP A 96 12.83 -1.14 -13.72
C ASP A 96 11.52 -0.47 -14.15
N ARG A 97 10.77 -1.17 -15.01
CA ARG A 97 9.49 -0.68 -15.53
C ARG A 97 8.40 -0.89 -14.47
N PRO A 98 7.68 0.17 -14.08
CA PRO A 98 6.52 0.03 -13.21
C PRO A 98 5.39 -0.77 -13.87
N TRP A 99 4.47 -1.23 -13.04
CA TRP A 99 3.22 -1.85 -13.47
C TRP A 99 2.16 -0.79 -13.74
N ASP A 100 1.57 -0.84 -14.93
CA ASP A 100 0.45 -0.01 -15.34
C ASP A 100 -0.87 -0.72 -15.04
N PHE A 101 -1.51 -0.32 -13.94
CA PHE A 101 -2.84 -0.80 -13.58
C PHE A 101 -3.96 -0.21 -14.46
N ARG A 102 -3.73 0.92 -15.15
CA ARG A 102 -4.74 1.57 -16.00
C ARG A 102 -5.03 0.75 -17.25
N ALA A 103 -4.07 -0.05 -17.71
CA ALA A 103 -4.24 -0.95 -18.84
C ALA A 103 -5.44 -1.92 -18.68
N ARG A 104 -5.89 -2.17 -17.44
CA ARG A 104 -7.11 -2.94 -17.15
C ARG A 104 -8.39 -2.31 -17.73
N PHE A 105 -8.38 -1.01 -17.95
CA PHE A 105 -9.52 -0.23 -18.46
C PHE A 105 -9.36 0.17 -19.94
N GLY A 106 -8.33 -0.34 -20.61
CA GLY A 106 -8.07 -0.07 -22.02
C GLY A 106 -8.80 -1.03 -22.97
N ASP A 107 -8.58 -0.83 -24.27
CA ASP A 107 -9.26 -1.57 -25.32
C ASP A 107 -8.80 -3.03 -25.47
N GLU A 108 -7.64 -3.40 -24.91
CA GLU A 108 -7.05 -4.72 -25.06
C GLU A 108 -7.47 -5.67 -23.90
N PRO A 109 -8.41 -6.61 -24.10
CA PRO A 109 -9.06 -7.32 -23.00
C PRO A 109 -8.12 -8.21 -22.18
N ARG A 110 -6.97 -8.62 -22.73
CA ARG A 110 -6.02 -9.47 -22.00
C ARG A 110 -5.46 -8.76 -20.76
N TYR A 111 -5.30 -7.44 -20.78
CA TYR A 111 -4.75 -6.71 -19.64
C TYR A 111 -5.71 -6.64 -18.46
N TYR A 112 -7.02 -6.79 -18.70
CA TYR A 112 -7.98 -7.00 -17.61
C TYR A 112 -7.67 -8.31 -16.88
N ASN A 113 -7.45 -9.40 -17.62
CA ASN A 113 -7.15 -10.73 -17.05
C ASN A 113 -5.75 -10.81 -16.45
N GLU A 114 -4.79 -10.01 -16.92
CA GLU A 114 -3.44 -9.94 -16.39
C GLU A 114 -3.30 -8.97 -15.20
N GLY A 115 -4.34 -8.18 -14.90
CA GLY A 115 -4.30 -7.18 -13.83
C GLY A 115 -3.52 -5.91 -14.17
N GLY A 116 -3.27 -5.65 -15.46
CA GLY A 116 -2.47 -4.56 -15.98
C GLY A 116 -1.36 -5.07 -16.90
N LYS A 117 -0.33 -4.25 -17.12
CA LYS A 117 0.88 -4.63 -17.87
C LYS A 117 2.11 -3.93 -17.31
N LEU A 118 3.31 -4.32 -17.73
CA LEU A 118 4.46 -3.43 -17.57
C LEU A 118 4.28 -2.18 -18.44
N LYS A 119 4.69 -1.02 -17.92
CA LYS A 119 4.83 0.20 -18.72
C LYS A 119 5.78 -0.04 -19.90
N ASP A 120 5.59 0.70 -20.98
CA ASP A 120 6.36 0.51 -22.21
C ASP A 120 7.82 0.99 -22.06
N ALA A 121 8.07 1.92 -21.14
CA ALA A 121 9.40 2.43 -20.79
C ALA A 121 9.52 2.66 -19.27
N ILE A 122 10.76 2.79 -18.79
CA ILE A 122 11.04 3.29 -17.44
C ILE A 122 10.71 4.79 -17.43
N PRO A 123 9.84 5.27 -16.53
CA PRO A 123 9.56 6.70 -16.41
C PRO A 123 10.83 7.49 -16.09
N ALA A 124 11.02 8.60 -16.79
CA ALA A 124 12.08 9.54 -16.46
C ALA A 124 11.70 10.34 -15.21
N GLY A 125 12.69 10.62 -14.37
CA GLY A 125 12.51 11.40 -13.15
C GLY A 125 13.29 10.82 -11.98
N TYR A 126 13.05 11.40 -10.81
CA TYR A 126 13.64 10.95 -9.55
C TYR A 126 12.55 10.56 -8.57
N TYR A 127 12.76 9.43 -7.91
CA TYR A 127 11.76 8.77 -7.10
C TYR A 127 12.36 8.31 -5.78
N VAL A 128 11.55 8.36 -4.73
CA VAL A 128 11.88 7.91 -3.37
C VAL A 128 11.18 6.58 -3.13
N ASP A 129 11.90 5.60 -2.61
CA ASP A 129 11.37 4.28 -2.29
C ASP A 129 10.61 4.31 -0.96
N LEU A 130 9.28 4.48 -1.03
CA LEU A 130 8.43 4.48 0.16
C LEU A 130 8.44 3.14 0.87
N THR A 131 8.53 2.02 0.14
CA THR A 131 8.54 0.69 0.73
C THR A 131 9.78 0.48 1.60
N ALA A 132 10.95 0.92 1.13
CA ALA A 132 12.18 0.86 1.93
C ALA A 132 12.10 1.79 3.16
N LEU A 133 11.65 3.04 2.97
CA LEU A 133 11.48 3.97 4.10
C LEU A 133 10.50 3.41 5.14
N ALA A 134 9.35 2.88 4.72
CA ALA A 134 8.37 2.29 5.63
C ALA A 134 8.97 1.15 6.47
N ALA A 135 9.76 0.28 5.84
CA ALA A 135 10.39 -0.85 6.49
C ALA A 135 11.35 -0.43 7.62
N ASP A 136 12.09 0.67 7.45
CA ASP A 136 13.00 1.22 8.47
C ASP A 136 12.26 1.64 9.76
N TYR A 137 10.96 1.93 9.66
CA TYR A 137 10.09 2.28 10.80
C TYR A 137 9.17 1.13 11.23
N GLY A 138 9.42 -0.09 10.74
CA GLY A 138 8.66 -1.29 11.11
C GLY A 138 7.35 -1.48 10.33
N TRP A 139 7.07 -0.62 9.35
CA TRP A 139 5.89 -0.74 8.50
C TRP A 139 6.22 -1.59 7.27
N GLN A 140 5.59 -2.75 7.18
CA GLN A 140 5.85 -3.73 6.13
C GLN A 140 4.74 -3.70 5.10
N ARG A 141 5.11 -3.82 3.82
CA ARG A 141 4.16 -4.14 2.76
C ARG A 141 3.60 -5.54 2.96
N VAL A 142 2.45 -5.80 2.34
CA VAL A 142 1.80 -7.11 2.33
C VAL A 142 1.83 -7.74 0.94
N PRO A 143 1.72 -9.07 0.82
CA PRO A 143 1.50 -9.70 -0.47
C PRO A 143 0.12 -9.32 -1.02
N ALA A 144 0.05 -9.22 -2.34
CA ALA A 144 -1.21 -9.21 -3.07
C ALA A 144 -1.98 -10.50 -2.82
N SER A 145 -3.31 -10.44 -2.87
CA SER A 145 -4.16 -11.64 -2.84
C SER A 145 -3.96 -12.46 -4.12
N ASP A 146 -4.15 -13.79 -4.05
CA ASP A 146 -3.98 -14.70 -5.20
C ASP A 146 -4.80 -14.31 -6.44
N ASN A 147 -5.93 -13.61 -6.23
CA ASN A 147 -6.85 -13.16 -7.27
C ASN A 147 -6.63 -11.70 -7.71
N TRP A 148 -5.53 -11.03 -7.34
CA TRP A 148 -5.29 -9.60 -7.57
C TRP A 148 -5.46 -9.15 -9.04
N ARG A 149 -5.20 -10.06 -9.97
CA ARG A 149 -5.32 -9.82 -11.40
C ARG A 149 -6.74 -9.44 -11.80
N THR A 150 -7.72 -10.17 -11.31
CA THR A 150 -9.13 -9.97 -11.64
C THR A 150 -9.88 -9.19 -10.55
N PHE A 151 -9.36 -9.16 -9.32
CA PHE A 151 -9.94 -8.43 -8.19
C PHE A 151 -9.07 -7.25 -7.78
N PHE A 152 -9.49 -6.03 -8.13
CA PHE A 152 -8.69 -4.81 -7.90
C PHE A 152 -8.26 -4.61 -6.43
N PRO A 153 -9.13 -4.75 -5.42
CA PRO A 153 -8.72 -4.64 -4.02
C PRO A 153 -7.67 -5.68 -3.59
N GLY A 154 -7.54 -6.78 -4.32
CA GLY A 154 -6.50 -7.80 -4.09
C GLY A 154 -5.09 -7.33 -4.44
N ILE A 155 -4.91 -6.20 -5.11
CA ILE A 155 -3.57 -5.67 -5.43
C ILE A 155 -2.81 -5.28 -4.16
N ARG A 156 -3.45 -4.57 -3.22
CA ARG A 156 -2.93 -4.24 -1.88
C ARG A 156 -1.59 -3.47 -1.82
N PHE A 157 -1.09 -2.89 -2.93
CA PHE A 157 0.17 -2.11 -2.87
C PHE A 157 0.11 -0.93 -1.91
N TRP A 158 -1.11 -0.42 -1.65
CA TRP A 158 -1.35 0.71 -0.77
C TRP A 158 -1.30 0.37 0.71
N HIS A 159 -1.33 -0.92 1.07
CA HIS A 159 -1.54 -1.38 2.44
C HIS A 159 -0.22 -1.72 3.13
N PHE A 160 0.03 -1.07 4.26
CA PHE A 160 1.20 -1.29 5.10
C PHE A 160 0.78 -1.64 6.53
N GLU A 161 1.47 -2.60 7.13
CA GLU A 161 1.16 -3.12 8.46
C GLU A 161 2.37 -3.02 9.40
N ASN A 162 2.12 -2.71 10.68
CA ASN A 162 3.11 -2.80 11.76
C ASN A 162 2.58 -3.70 12.88
N ARG A 163 2.81 -5.00 12.72
CA ARG A 163 2.28 -6.04 13.60
C ARG A 163 2.96 -6.11 14.97
N GLY A 164 4.18 -5.58 15.11
CA GLY A 164 4.94 -5.62 16.37
C GLY A 164 5.19 -7.04 16.93
N GLY A 165 5.10 -8.08 16.09
CA GLY A 165 5.21 -9.48 16.51
C GLY A 165 3.96 -10.06 17.20
N LEU A 166 2.85 -9.31 17.23
CA LEU A 166 1.59 -9.76 17.82
C LEU A 166 0.79 -10.63 16.84
N THR A 167 -0.06 -11.50 17.38
CA THR A 167 -1.20 -12.03 16.64
C THR A 167 -2.28 -10.95 16.50
N TRP A 168 -3.19 -11.11 15.54
CA TRP A 168 -4.30 -10.16 15.36
C TRP A 168 -5.14 -10.04 16.65
N ALA A 169 -5.50 -11.16 17.27
CA ALA A 169 -6.25 -11.17 18.53
C ALA A 169 -5.52 -10.45 19.68
N GLN A 170 -4.20 -10.60 19.78
CA GLN A 170 -3.41 -9.88 20.79
C GLN A 170 -3.45 -8.37 20.54
N ALA A 171 -3.31 -7.95 19.29
CA ALA A 171 -3.35 -6.54 18.92
C ALA A 171 -4.74 -5.91 19.13
N MET A 172 -5.81 -6.64 18.83
CA MET A 172 -7.18 -6.19 19.10
C MET A 172 -7.42 -5.97 20.60
N ALA A 173 -6.91 -6.86 21.45
CA ALA A 173 -7.02 -6.74 22.90
C ALA A 173 -6.25 -5.56 23.51
N GLU A 174 -5.37 -4.89 22.75
CA GLU A 174 -4.72 -3.64 23.20
C GLU A 174 -5.63 -2.41 23.05
N ILE A 175 -6.64 -2.49 22.19
CA ILE A 175 -7.52 -1.36 21.83
C ILE A 175 -8.96 -1.59 22.32
N TYR A 176 -9.42 -2.84 22.30
CA TYR A 176 -10.80 -3.22 22.64
C TYR A 176 -10.84 -4.07 23.89
N ARG A 177 -11.90 -3.88 24.69
CA ARG A 177 -12.21 -4.74 25.83
C ARG A 177 -12.84 -6.05 25.34
N PRO A 178 -12.74 -7.14 26.12
CA PRO A 178 -13.33 -8.43 25.76
C PRO A 178 -14.82 -8.33 25.41
N GLU A 179 -15.60 -7.51 26.12
CA GLU A 179 -17.04 -7.37 25.89
C GLU A 179 -17.36 -6.73 24.54
N GLU A 180 -16.48 -5.87 24.02
CA GLU A 180 -16.63 -5.22 22.71
C GLU A 180 -16.33 -6.22 21.58
N LEU A 181 -15.34 -7.09 21.78
CA LEU A 181 -14.96 -8.13 20.83
C LEU A 181 -16.04 -9.22 20.71
N ASP A 182 -16.65 -9.61 21.83
CA ASP A 182 -17.73 -10.61 21.86
C ASP A 182 -19.01 -10.11 21.17
N ALA A 183 -19.31 -8.81 21.28
CA ALA A 183 -20.47 -8.19 20.66
C ALA A 183 -20.33 -8.03 19.13
N GLY A 184 -19.12 -7.76 18.63
CA GLY A 184 -18.86 -7.63 17.19
C GLY A 184 -18.91 -8.95 16.40
N GLY A 185 -18.92 -10.10 17.07
CA GLY A 185 -19.02 -11.43 16.44
C GLY A 185 -20.43 -12.02 16.37
N GLN A 186 -21.46 -11.29 16.85
CA GLN A 186 -22.84 -11.76 16.95
C GLN A 186 -23.84 -10.89 16.17
N GLU A 187 -23.55 -10.54 14.92
CA GLU A 187 -24.55 -10.02 13.95
C GLU A 187 -24.24 -10.52 12.53
#